data_AF-A0A7C7ZHI5-F1
#
_entry.id   AF-A0A7C7ZHI5-F1
#
_cell.length_a   1.000
_cell.length_b   1.000
_cell.length_c   1.000
_cell.angle_alpha   90.00
_cell.angle_beta   90.00
_cell.angle_gamma   90.00
#
_symmetry.space_group_name_H-M   'P 1'
#
loop_
_entity.id
_entity.type
_entity.pdbx_description
1 polymer ?
#
loop_
_entity_poly.entity_id
_entity_poly.type
_entity_poly.pdbx_seq_one_letter_code
_entity_poly.pdbx_strand_id
1 'polypeptide(L)'
;MSEGTNSVEAPPTTGGDAATEAVRERIVETLKTVYDPEIPVDIYELGLIYRVEIKDVDDNAKYPVDVVMTLTSPMCPVAETLPPEVETKVRSVEGVGDVHLDLVWDPPWTPDMMSEVAKLALNM
;
A
#
# COMPACT_ATOMS: atom_id res chain seq x y z
N MET A 1 -34.44 -14.22 -13.46
CA MET A 1 -33.62 -14.25 -12.23
C MET A 1 -32.49 -15.24 -12.44
N SER A 2 -31.35 -14.78 -12.96
CA SER A 2 -30.06 -15.48 -13.01
C SER A 2 -29.07 -14.47 -13.56
N GLU A 3 -28.62 -13.56 -12.71
CA GLU A 3 -27.54 -12.63 -13.05
C GLU A 3 -26.22 -13.32 -12.74
N GLY A 4 -25.32 -13.22 -13.72
CA GLY A 4 -24.06 -13.93 -13.79
C GLY A 4 -23.14 -13.60 -12.64
N THR A 5 -22.46 -14.64 -12.16
CA THR A 5 -21.28 -14.54 -11.32
C THR A 5 -20.18 -13.89 -12.15
N ASN A 6 -19.98 -12.59 -11.96
CA ASN A 6 -18.86 -11.87 -12.52
C ASN A 6 -17.58 -12.33 -11.81
N SER A 7 -16.86 -13.27 -12.44
CA SER A 7 -15.44 -13.50 -12.22
C SER A 7 -14.72 -12.16 -12.38
N VAL A 8 -14.19 -11.63 -11.29
CA VAL A 8 -13.06 -10.72 -11.36
C VAL A 8 -11.81 -11.55 -11.07
N GLU A 9 -11.11 -11.88 -12.15
CA GLU A 9 -9.78 -12.44 -12.10
C GLU A 9 -8.83 -11.35 -11.59
N ALA A 10 -8.34 -11.50 -10.36
CA ALA A 10 -7.17 -10.78 -9.89
C ALA A 10 -5.90 -11.53 -10.38
N PRO A 11 -4.80 -10.81 -10.70
CA PRO A 11 -3.66 -11.37 -11.42
C PRO A 11 -2.89 -12.42 -10.62
N PRO A 12 -2.14 -13.32 -11.29
CA PRO A 12 -1.42 -14.40 -10.64
C PRO A 12 -0.07 -13.91 -10.12
N THR A 13 0.23 -14.10 -8.82
CA THR A 13 1.63 -14.10 -8.36
C THR A 13 1.84 -14.96 -7.12
N THR A 14 2.44 -16.13 -7.37
CA THR A 14 3.48 -16.80 -6.56
C THR A 14 3.18 -17.13 -5.09
N GLY A 15 3.12 -18.44 -4.82
CA GLY A 15 2.93 -19.01 -3.49
C GLY A 15 3.87 -18.45 -2.42
N GLY A 16 3.26 -18.00 -1.33
CA GLY A 16 3.86 -17.75 -0.02
C GLY A 16 2.76 -18.01 0.99
N ASP A 17 3.10 -18.67 2.09
CA ASP A 17 2.23 -19.12 3.19
C ASP A 17 0.96 -18.30 3.42
N ALA A 18 -0.15 -18.97 3.73
CA ALA A 18 -1.41 -18.32 4.12
C ALA A 18 -1.24 -17.27 5.25
N ALA A 19 -0.19 -17.40 6.06
CA ALA A 19 0.22 -16.42 7.05
C ALA A 19 0.71 -15.09 6.42
N THR A 20 1.49 -15.15 5.34
CA THR A 20 2.00 -13.98 4.61
C THR A 20 0.85 -13.20 3.98
N GLU A 21 -0.12 -13.89 3.38
CA GLU A 21 -1.31 -13.24 2.79
C GLU A 21 -2.17 -12.56 3.87
N ALA A 22 -2.38 -13.20 5.02
CA ALA A 22 -3.09 -12.58 6.13
C ALA A 22 -2.38 -11.32 6.66
N VAL A 23 -1.03 -11.33 6.68
CA VAL A 23 -0.24 -10.14 7.04
C VAL A 23 -0.37 -9.07 5.96
N ARG A 24 -0.29 -9.44 4.67
CA ARG A 24 -0.49 -8.53 3.53
C ARG A 24 -1.82 -7.81 3.62
N GLU A 25 -2.92 -8.54 3.84
CA GLU A 25 -4.26 -7.96 3.95
C GLU A 25 -4.31 -6.92 5.07
N ARG A 26 -3.79 -7.24 6.26
CA ARG A 26 -3.73 -6.30 7.39
C ARG A 26 -2.90 -5.05 7.08
N ILE A 27 -1.79 -5.21 6.36
CA ILE A 27 -0.96 -4.08 5.90
C ILE A 27 -1.77 -3.20 4.95
N VAL A 28 -2.43 -3.79 3.95
CA VAL A 28 -3.27 -3.06 2.98
C VAL A 28 -4.41 -2.32 3.69
N GLU A 29 -5.12 -2.97 4.61
CA GLU A 29 -6.17 -2.33 5.41
C GLU A 29 -5.62 -1.14 6.21
N THR A 30 -4.44 -1.31 6.79
CA THR A 30 -3.75 -0.25 7.54
C THR A 30 -3.36 0.92 6.64
N LEU A 31 -2.82 0.65 5.45
CA LEU A 31 -2.49 1.66 4.44
C LEU A 31 -3.74 2.42 3.96
N LYS A 32 -4.87 1.75 3.82
CA LYS A 32 -6.18 2.37 3.51
C LYS A 32 -6.69 3.31 4.61
N THR A 33 -6.18 3.21 5.84
CA THR A 33 -6.49 4.17 6.91
C THR A 33 -5.61 5.41 6.88
N VAL A 34 -4.60 5.46 5.99
CA VAL A 34 -3.74 6.62 5.80
C VAL A 34 -4.26 7.40 4.60
N TYR A 35 -4.66 8.64 4.86
CA TYR A 35 -5.18 9.55 3.84
C TYR A 35 -4.16 10.65 3.59
N ASP A 36 -4.08 11.08 2.34
CA ASP A 36 -3.26 12.23 2.01
C ASP A 36 -3.95 13.53 2.53
N PRO A 37 -3.23 14.44 3.19
CA PRO A 37 -3.81 15.68 3.68
C PRO A 37 -4.11 16.70 2.57
N GLU A 38 -3.52 16.55 1.37
CA GLU A 38 -3.82 17.37 0.20
C GLU A 38 -4.98 16.80 -0.62
N ILE A 39 -5.12 15.47 -0.67
CA ILE A 39 -6.17 14.77 -1.39
C ILE A 39 -6.92 13.82 -0.43
N PRO A 40 -8.23 13.97 -0.20
CA PRO A 40 -9.00 13.17 0.77
C PRO A 40 -9.29 11.73 0.29
N VAL A 41 -8.26 11.07 -0.21
CA VAL A 41 -8.24 9.70 -0.73
C VAL A 41 -7.07 8.99 -0.05
N ASP A 42 -7.21 7.69 0.15
CA ASP A 42 -6.16 6.90 0.77
C ASP A 42 -4.96 6.69 -0.15
N ILE A 43 -3.77 6.57 0.45
CA ILE A 43 -2.51 6.42 -0.29
C ILE A 43 -2.45 5.15 -1.15
N TYR A 44 -3.27 4.15 -0.81
CA TYR A 44 -3.35 2.89 -1.53
C TYR A 44 -4.17 3.03 -2.81
N GLU A 45 -5.39 3.58 -2.74
CA GLU A 45 -6.26 3.87 -3.89
C GLU A 45 -5.71 5.00 -4.78
N LEU A 46 -4.94 5.93 -4.19
CA LEU A 46 -4.16 6.91 -4.96
C LEU A 46 -3.07 6.27 -5.83
N GLY A 47 -2.67 5.03 -5.54
CA GLY A 47 -1.57 4.37 -6.24
C GLY A 47 -0.20 4.92 -5.86
N LEU A 48 -0.04 5.46 -4.65
CA LEU A 48 1.26 5.90 -4.14
C LEU A 48 2.13 4.71 -3.72
N ILE A 49 1.52 3.55 -3.46
CA ILE A 49 2.22 2.32 -3.10
C ILE A 49 2.53 1.54 -4.37
N TYR A 50 3.81 1.45 -4.73
CA TYR A 50 4.27 0.73 -5.93
C TYR A 50 4.48 -0.76 -5.67
N ARG A 51 5.00 -1.10 -4.48
CA ARG A 51 5.27 -2.49 -4.12
C ARG A 51 5.20 -2.67 -2.60
N VAL A 52 4.62 -3.79 -2.19
CA VAL A 52 4.70 -4.30 -0.83
C VAL A 52 5.23 -5.73 -0.90
N GLU A 53 6.47 -5.90 -0.47
CA GLU A 53 7.16 -7.18 -0.43
C GLU A 53 7.28 -7.63 1.03
N ILE A 54 6.79 -8.82 1.34
CA ILE A 54 6.89 -9.41 2.66
C ILE A 54 7.97 -10.48 2.58
N LYS A 55 9.05 -10.31 3.36
CA LYS A 55 10.18 -11.23 3.40
C LYS A 55 9.88 -12.41 4.33
N ASP A 56 10.73 -13.43 4.25
CA ASP A 56 10.67 -14.59 5.14
C ASP A 56 10.82 -14.18 6.60
N VAL A 57 10.36 -15.04 7.51
CA VAL A 57 10.31 -14.70 8.91
C VAL A 57 11.73 -14.50 9.46
N ASP A 58 11.95 -13.37 10.10
CA ASP A 58 13.22 -13.03 10.72
C ASP A 58 13.44 -13.85 12.01
N ASP A 59 14.64 -13.80 12.59
CA ASP A 59 15.01 -14.53 13.82
C ASP A 59 14.04 -14.29 15.01
N ASN A 60 13.27 -13.20 14.97
CA ASN A 60 12.28 -12.83 15.97
C ASN A 60 10.87 -13.39 15.72
N ALA A 61 10.70 -14.33 14.78
CA ALA A 61 9.40 -14.84 14.36
C ALA A 61 8.44 -13.74 13.84
N LYS A 62 8.99 -12.73 13.17
CA LYS A 62 8.24 -11.63 12.55
C LYS A 62 8.59 -11.51 11.08
N TYR A 63 7.65 -11.03 10.27
CA TYR A 63 7.85 -10.82 8.84
C TYR A 63 8.39 -9.42 8.58
N PRO A 64 9.60 -9.28 7.99
CA PRO A 64 10.09 -8.00 7.49
C PRO A 64 9.25 -7.58 6.29
N VAL A 65 8.99 -6.29 6.17
CA VAL A 65 8.17 -5.74 5.08
C VAL A 65 8.93 -4.62 4.41
N ASP A 66 9.12 -4.75 3.10
CA ASP A 66 9.67 -3.70 2.26
C ASP A 66 8.53 -3.05 1.49
N VAL A 67 8.34 -1.74 1.72
CA VAL A 67 7.32 -0.94 1.06
C VAL A 67 8.00 0.06 0.16
N VAL A 68 7.76 -0.05 -1.14
CA VAL A 68 8.19 0.96 -2.11
C VAL A 68 7.00 1.87 -2.38
N MET A 69 7.17 3.15 -2.07
CA MET A 69 6.14 4.15 -2.33
C MET A 69 6.71 5.38 -3.01
N THR A 70 5.81 6.19 -3.56
CA THR A 70 6.09 7.48 -4.15
C THR A 70 5.20 8.54 -3.51
N LEU A 71 5.41 9.79 -3.87
CA LEU A 71 4.60 10.92 -3.40
C LEU A 71 4.19 11.78 -4.58
N THR A 72 3.07 12.48 -4.39
CA THR A 72 2.52 13.43 -5.35
C THR A 72 3.46 14.62 -5.57
N SER A 73 4.30 14.98 -4.60
CA SER A 73 5.25 16.10 -4.70
C SER A 73 6.46 15.98 -3.76
N PRO A 74 7.70 16.20 -4.27
CA PRO A 74 8.94 16.15 -3.48
C PRO A 74 9.16 17.34 -2.55
N MET A 75 8.34 18.38 -2.67
CA MET A 75 8.52 19.62 -1.92
C MET A 75 7.42 19.85 -0.86
N CYS A 76 6.48 18.90 -0.69
CA CYS A 76 5.43 19.03 0.32
C CYS A 76 5.98 18.64 1.71
N PRO A 77 5.71 19.41 2.77
CA PRO A 77 6.17 19.08 4.14
C PRO A 77 5.62 17.72 4.64
N VAL A 78 4.54 17.27 4.01
CA VAL A 78 3.91 15.96 4.23
C VAL A 78 4.81 14.81 3.75
N ALA A 79 5.66 15.06 2.75
CA ALA A 79 6.60 14.07 2.22
C ALA A 79 7.61 13.58 3.27
N GLU A 80 7.89 14.39 4.28
CA GLU A 80 8.81 14.03 5.36
C GLU A 80 8.10 13.32 6.53
N THR A 81 6.77 13.46 6.63
CA THR A 81 5.98 12.92 7.75
C THR A 81 5.13 11.70 7.38
N LEU A 82 4.67 11.62 6.13
CA LEU A 82 3.81 10.55 5.65
C LEU A 82 4.58 9.21 5.56
N PRO A 83 5.79 9.12 4.98
CA PRO A 83 6.56 7.87 5.00
C PRO A 83 6.80 7.30 6.41
N PRO A 84 7.35 8.04 7.39
CA PRO A 84 7.55 7.47 8.71
C PRO A 84 6.23 7.15 9.44
N GLU A 85 5.14 7.85 9.14
CA GLU A 85 3.81 7.49 9.64
C GLU A 85 3.33 6.14 9.07
N VAL A 86 3.47 5.96 7.76
CA VAL A 86 3.14 4.71 7.06
C VAL A 86 3.98 3.56 7.61
N GLU A 87 5.30 3.75 7.70
CA GLU A 87 6.21 2.75 8.29
C GLU A 87 5.78 2.36 9.70
N THR A 88 5.48 3.34 10.56
CA THR A 88 5.06 3.11 11.94
C THR A 88 3.72 2.35 12.01
N LYS A 89 2.77 2.69 11.13
CA LYS A 89 1.49 2.00 11.05
C LYS A 89 1.65 0.56 10.58
N VAL A 90 2.42 0.32 9.52
CA VAL A 90 2.72 -1.02 9.01
C VAL A 90 3.45 -1.85 10.06
N ARG A 91 4.39 -1.23 10.79
CA ARG A 91 5.11 -1.86 11.90
C ARG A 91 4.22 -2.22 13.10
N SER A 92 3.10 -1.52 13.25
CA SER A 92 2.12 -1.79 14.30
C SER A 92 1.23 -3.00 13.99
N VAL A 93 1.28 -3.54 12.77
CA VAL A 93 0.54 -4.74 12.38
C VAL A 93 1.10 -5.97 13.10
N GLU A 94 0.21 -6.78 13.67
CA GLU A 94 0.59 -8.00 14.36
C GLU A 94 1.22 -9.02 13.39
N GLY A 95 2.46 -9.40 13.67
CA GLY A 95 3.28 -10.28 12.84
C GLY A 95 4.32 -9.54 12.00
N VAL A 96 4.22 -8.22 11.85
CA VAL A 96 5.21 -7.40 11.15
C VAL A 96 6.39 -7.07 12.07
N GLY A 97 7.60 -7.20 11.52
CA GLY A 97 8.86 -6.95 12.20
C GLY A 97 9.48 -5.65 11.76
N ASP A 98 10.58 -5.77 11.03
CA ASP A 98 11.27 -4.65 10.44
C ASP A 98 10.48 -4.13 9.24
N VAL A 99 10.31 -2.81 9.15
CA VAL A 99 9.64 -2.20 8.01
C VAL A 99 10.63 -1.28 7.35
N HIS A 100 10.93 -1.57 6.08
CA HIS A 100 11.81 -0.76 5.28
C HIS A 100 10.98 -0.02 4.23
N LEU A 101 10.85 1.28 4.40
CA LEU A 101 10.14 2.12 3.44
C LEU A 101 11.13 2.79 2.48
N ASP A 102 11.02 2.45 1.21
CA ASP A 102 11.82 3.03 0.13
C ASP A 102 10.98 4.05 -0.65
N LEU A 103 11.39 5.32 -0.58
CA LEU A 103 10.72 6.42 -1.24
C LEU A 103 11.35 6.67 -2.62
N VAL A 104 10.61 6.34 -3.67
CA VAL A 104 11.05 6.51 -5.05
C VAL A 104 10.33 7.67 -5.74
N TRP A 105 11.07 8.39 -6.56
CA TRP A 105 10.55 9.50 -7.39
C TRP A 105 10.49 9.14 -8.88
N ASP A 106 11.10 8.02 -9.25
CA ASP A 106 11.15 7.51 -10.61
C ASP A 106 10.56 6.08 -10.63
N PRO A 107 9.50 5.82 -11.41
CA PRO A 107 8.75 6.77 -12.24
C PRO A 107 7.96 7.79 -11.39
N PRO A 108 7.74 9.03 -11.90
CA PRO A 108 6.94 10.02 -11.19
C PRO A 108 5.49 9.56 -11.10
N TRP A 109 4.87 9.78 -9.94
CA TRP A 109 3.45 9.53 -9.79
C TRP A 109 2.64 10.39 -10.74
N THR A 110 1.62 9.82 -11.36
CA THR A 110 0.67 10.56 -12.19
C THR A 110 -0.75 10.21 -11.76
N PRO A 111 -1.71 11.15 -11.87
CA PRO A 111 -3.10 10.91 -11.52
C PRO A 111 -3.76 9.80 -12.36
N ASP A 112 -3.14 9.37 -13.46
CA ASP A 112 -3.61 8.22 -14.23
C ASP A 112 -3.42 6.88 -13.50
N MET A 113 -2.46 6.82 -12.55
CA MET A 113 -2.20 5.66 -11.69
C MET A 113 -3.25 5.46 -10.59
N MET A 114 -4.17 6.42 -10.41
CA MET A 114 -5.26 6.29 -9.45
C MET A 114 -6.25 5.18 -9.84
N SER A 115 -6.77 4.49 -8.83
CA SER A 115 -7.90 3.56 -8.96
C SER A 115 -9.13 4.26 -9.55
N GLU A 116 -10.00 3.52 -10.25
CA GLU A 116 -11.28 4.05 -10.76
C GLU A 116 -12.11 4.71 -9.64
N VAL A 117 -12.03 4.16 -8.43
CA VAL A 117 -12.69 4.71 -7.24
C VAL A 117 -12.13 6.08 -6.86
N ALA A 118 -10.80 6.24 -6.89
CA ALA A 118 -10.11 7.48 -6.58
C ALA A 118 -10.38 8.56 -7.65
N LYS A 119 -10.38 8.19 -8.94
CA LYS A 119 -10.75 9.09 -10.04
C LYS A 119 -12.18 9.62 -9.87
N LEU A 120 -13.11 8.72 -9.53
CA LEU A 120 -14.52 9.06 -9.32
C LEU A 120 -14.73 9.95 -8.07
N ALA A 121 -13.96 9.71 -7.00
CA ALA A 121 -13.98 10.55 -5.79
C ALA A 121 -13.50 11.98 -6.04
N LEU A 122 -12.57 12.17 -6.99
CA LEU A 122 -12.07 13.47 -7.41
C LEU A 122 -12.87 14.10 -8.57
N ASN A 123 -13.98 13.46 -8.96
CA ASN A 123 -14.85 13.91 -10.05
C ASN A 123 -14.07 14.10 -11.38
N MET A 124 -13.14 13.18 -11.67
CA MET A 124 -12.38 13.10 -12.92
C MET A 124 -12.97 12.06 -13.88
#